data_AF-A0A2K0Y1G3-F1
#
_entry.id   AF-A0A2K0Y1G3-F1
#
_cell.length_a   1.000
_cell.length_b   1.000
_cell.length_c   1.000
_cell.angle_alpha   90.00
_cell.angle_beta   90.00
_cell.angle_gamma   90.00
#
_symmetry.space_group_name_H-M   'P 1'
#
loop_
_entity.id
_entity.type
_entity.pdbx_description
1 polymer ?
#
loop_
_entity_poly.entity_id
_entity_poly.type
_entity_poly.pdbx_seq_one_letter_code
_entity_poly.pdbx_strand_id
1 'polypeptide(L)'
;MFGATLGALLLAFAPAASAQLSVDVTDESSSNLKIVVPALPAQAEVSTPAGGSTELGRKIAEVIAADLKGSGLFDPSGPGGIPTIAFPEVTNPAYDKWGAYQALVQGFVRTTGGEADITVGCYLYDVALKQELTRQGYVVAPRDWRRAAHKCADAIYARLSGESPFFDSRIAYIAESGPKGNRTKRLAIMDSDGANHRFITNGQSIALTPRFSPDYKSIVYVSYLNNRVRIYVYDIGTGRQRLVTESNNPTFAPRWSPDGRNILFSMAIAGNTDIYRVSASGGAPVRLTTAPGIDVGGSYSPDGRQIVFESDRSGSQQIYVMNADGSGQRRISHGGGRYATPEWSPRGDLIAFTKISGDFKIAVMTPTGDNERILTNGWQDEQPSWSPNGRVLQYFRTTPGREGSSQVWQVDLTGVNERRIPTPLSGSDPAWGPLLP
;
A
#
# COMPACT_ATOMS: atom_id res chain seq x y z
N MET A 1 27.72 -38.31 66.48
CA MET A 1 27.51 -38.38 65.01
C MET A 1 26.46 -37.34 64.65
N PHE A 2 26.61 -36.72 63.46
CA PHE A 2 25.76 -35.68 62.85
C PHE A 2 25.93 -34.28 63.47
N GLY A 3 26.33 -33.22 62.77
CA GLY A 3 26.58 -32.98 61.35
C GLY A 3 26.28 -31.50 61.09
N ALA A 4 27.30 -30.65 60.98
CA ALA A 4 27.12 -29.22 60.74
C ALA A 4 26.89 -28.97 59.24
N THR A 5 25.68 -28.56 58.86
CA THR A 5 25.31 -28.20 57.48
C THR A 5 25.65 -26.74 57.20
N LEU A 6 26.64 -26.53 56.32
CA LEU A 6 26.90 -25.27 55.64
C LEU A 6 25.77 -24.99 54.63
N GLY A 7 25.03 -23.90 54.80
CA GLY A 7 24.09 -23.40 53.79
C GLY A 7 24.84 -22.57 52.75
N ALA A 8 24.97 -23.09 51.52
CA ALA A 8 25.48 -22.34 50.38
C ALA A 8 24.37 -21.44 49.80
N LEU A 9 24.58 -20.12 49.83
CA LEU A 9 23.71 -19.14 49.20
C LEU A 9 24.02 -19.11 47.69
N LEU A 10 23.17 -19.71 46.87
CA LEU A 10 23.23 -19.61 45.41
C LEU A 10 22.61 -18.27 44.98
N LEU A 11 23.45 -17.29 44.65
CA LEU A 11 23.05 -16.09 43.93
C LEU A 11 22.75 -16.46 42.47
N ALA A 12 21.47 -16.50 42.10
CA ALA A 12 21.05 -16.64 40.72
C ALA A 12 21.33 -15.33 39.97
N PHE A 13 22.33 -15.33 39.10
CA PHE A 13 22.51 -14.27 38.10
C PHE A 13 21.47 -14.45 36.99
N ALA A 14 20.42 -13.64 36.99
CA ALA A 14 19.61 -13.46 35.79
C ALA A 14 20.46 -12.72 34.74
N PRO A 15 20.57 -13.21 33.49
CA PRO A 15 21.24 -12.46 32.46
C PRO A 15 20.46 -11.16 32.22
N ALA A 16 21.18 -10.03 32.12
CA ALA A 16 20.57 -8.80 31.65
C ALA A 16 20.04 -9.06 30.25
N ALA A 17 18.72 -9.01 30.07
CA ALA A 17 18.10 -9.03 28.76
C ALA A 17 18.55 -7.76 28.03
N SER A 18 19.51 -7.88 27.11
CA SER A 18 19.85 -6.81 26.18
C SER A 18 18.62 -6.59 25.30
N ALA A 19 17.88 -5.52 25.56
CA ALA A 19 16.74 -5.14 24.73
C ALA A 19 17.24 -4.90 23.29
N GLN A 20 16.71 -5.68 22.36
CA GLN A 20 17.05 -5.57 20.95
C GLN A 20 16.35 -4.36 20.34
N LEU A 21 17.01 -3.67 19.40
CA LEU A 21 16.44 -2.49 18.77
C LEU A 21 15.13 -2.81 18.01
N SER A 22 14.05 -2.13 18.39
CA SER A 22 12.73 -2.21 17.77
C SER A 22 11.99 -0.88 17.90
N VAL A 23 10.94 -0.69 17.10
CA VAL A 23 10.01 0.46 17.18
C VAL A 23 8.62 -0.05 17.51
N ASP A 24 7.94 0.61 18.44
CA ASP A 24 6.53 0.34 18.73
C ASP A 24 5.66 0.98 17.65
N VAL A 25 4.76 0.20 17.08
CA VAL A 25 3.88 0.62 16.00
C VAL A 25 2.49 1.04 16.51
N THR A 26 2.24 1.03 17.81
CA THR A 26 0.96 1.42 18.41
C THR A 26 0.97 2.78 19.06
N ASP A 27 2.16 3.37 19.22
CA ASP A 27 2.35 4.52 20.08
C ASP A 27 2.11 5.85 19.33
N GLU A 28 1.24 6.69 19.90
CA GLU A 28 1.09 8.10 19.52
C GLU A 28 2.26 8.94 20.09
N SER A 29 3.09 8.37 20.98
CA SER A 29 4.25 9.02 21.58
C SER A 29 5.44 9.06 20.60
N SER A 30 5.70 10.26 20.10
CA SER A 30 6.54 10.57 18.93
C SER A 30 8.07 10.46 19.17
N SER A 31 8.59 9.29 19.57
CA SER A 31 10.04 9.06 19.55
C SER A 31 10.47 8.18 18.37
N ASN A 32 10.44 8.78 17.17
CA ASN A 32 10.90 8.10 15.96
C ASN A 32 12.35 7.64 16.11
N LEU A 33 12.63 6.40 15.70
CA LEU A 33 13.96 5.81 15.81
C LEU A 33 14.91 6.52 14.83
N LYS A 34 16.02 7.07 15.36
CA LYS A 34 17.04 7.77 14.57
C LYS A 34 17.91 6.76 13.83
N ILE A 35 17.79 6.77 12.51
CA ILE A 35 18.52 5.87 11.62
C ILE A 35 19.35 6.66 10.62
N VAL A 36 20.56 6.21 10.31
CA VAL A 36 21.39 6.83 9.28
C VAL A 36 21.54 5.90 8.08
N VAL A 37 21.44 6.47 6.88
CA VAL A 37 21.52 5.77 5.59
C VAL A 37 22.56 6.48 4.70
N PRO A 38 23.86 6.22 4.91
CA PRO A 38 24.92 6.73 4.05
C PRO A 38 24.79 6.20 2.61
N ALA A 39 25.47 6.84 1.66
CA ALA A 39 25.54 6.34 0.30
C ALA A 39 26.17 4.94 0.25
N LEU A 40 25.57 4.02 -0.50
CA LEU A 40 26.09 2.66 -0.65
C LEU A 40 27.33 2.70 -1.57
N PRO A 41 28.53 2.32 -1.10
CA PRO A 41 29.73 2.34 -1.94
C PRO A 41 29.66 1.29 -3.06
N ALA A 42 30.31 1.60 -4.18
CA ALA A 42 30.65 0.64 -5.21
C ALA A 42 32.11 0.19 -5.06
N GLN A 43 32.42 -1.04 -5.45
CA GLN A 43 33.79 -1.54 -5.41
C GLN A 43 34.68 -0.86 -6.47
N ALA A 44 34.09 -0.52 -7.61
CA ALA A 44 34.70 0.25 -8.69
C ALA A 44 33.59 1.05 -9.38
N GLU A 45 33.95 2.15 -10.02
CA GLU A 45 32.98 2.93 -10.79
C GLU A 45 32.70 2.27 -12.14
N VAL A 46 31.45 1.89 -12.35
CA VAL A 46 30.99 1.18 -13.55
C VAL A 46 29.69 1.81 -14.05
N SER A 47 29.61 2.08 -15.36
CA SER A 47 28.43 2.66 -15.99
C SER A 47 27.37 1.60 -16.34
N THR A 48 26.11 1.95 -16.09
CA THR A 48 24.92 1.18 -16.48
C THR A 48 23.89 2.11 -17.16
N PRO A 49 22.86 1.58 -17.83
CA PRO A 49 21.73 2.37 -18.34
C PRO A 49 21.02 3.21 -17.27
N ALA A 50 21.13 2.85 -15.98
CA ALA A 50 20.52 3.57 -14.87
C ALA A 50 21.44 4.63 -14.22
N GLY A 51 22.68 4.76 -14.71
CA GLY A 51 23.70 5.67 -14.20
C GLY A 51 24.98 4.96 -13.76
N GLY A 52 25.94 5.73 -13.27
CA GLY A 52 27.17 5.22 -12.68
C GLY A 52 26.93 4.53 -11.33
N SER A 53 27.69 3.49 -11.01
CA SER A 53 27.49 2.67 -9.80
C SER A 53 27.56 3.47 -8.49
N THR A 54 28.43 4.49 -8.39
CA THR A 54 28.52 5.37 -7.22
C THR A 54 27.28 6.25 -7.10
N GLU A 55 26.82 6.81 -8.21
CA GLU A 55 25.59 7.61 -8.24
C GLU A 55 24.36 6.76 -7.89
N LEU A 56 24.30 5.53 -8.39
CA LEU A 56 23.26 4.56 -8.06
C LEU A 56 23.25 4.24 -6.57
N GLY A 57 24.41 4.03 -5.96
CA GLY A 57 24.52 3.79 -4.52
C GLY A 57 23.98 4.95 -3.66
N ARG A 58 24.20 6.19 -4.11
CA ARG A 58 23.61 7.38 -3.49
C ARG A 58 22.08 7.41 -3.68
N LYS A 59 21.59 7.19 -4.91
CA LYS A 59 20.14 7.17 -5.22
C LYS A 59 19.38 6.07 -4.45
N ILE A 60 19.98 4.89 -4.30
CA ILE A 60 19.41 3.79 -3.51
C ILE A 60 19.26 4.19 -2.04
N ALA A 61 20.30 4.80 -1.45
CA ALA A 61 20.24 5.30 -0.07
C ALA A 61 19.18 6.39 0.11
N GLU A 62 18.99 7.28 -0.88
CA GLU A 62 17.91 8.28 -0.86
C GLU A 62 16.53 7.64 -0.81
N VAL A 63 16.29 6.61 -1.62
CA VAL A 63 15.00 5.87 -1.63
C VAL A 63 14.78 5.16 -0.30
N ILE A 64 15.78 4.45 0.24
CA ILE A 64 15.67 3.77 1.54
C ILE A 64 15.32 4.77 2.64
N ALA A 65 16.01 5.92 2.70
CA ALA A 65 15.71 6.94 3.69
C ALA A 65 14.30 7.55 3.50
N ALA A 66 13.87 7.77 2.25
CA ALA A 66 12.54 8.30 1.96
C ALA A 66 11.42 7.33 2.37
N ASP A 67 11.58 6.02 2.11
CA ASP A 67 10.64 4.98 2.49
C ASP A 67 10.49 4.89 4.02
N LEU A 68 11.62 4.80 4.73
CA LEU A 68 11.63 4.73 6.20
C LEU A 68 11.00 5.98 6.82
N LYS A 69 11.35 7.18 6.33
CA LYS A 69 10.69 8.43 6.76
C LYS A 69 9.21 8.37 6.48
N GLY A 70 8.86 7.86 5.32
CA GLY A 70 7.50 7.72 4.84
C GLY A 70 6.63 6.81 5.71
N SER A 71 7.20 5.86 6.44
CA SER A 71 6.42 5.04 7.38
C SER A 71 5.90 5.82 8.58
N GLY A 72 6.54 6.95 8.93
CA GLY A 72 6.24 7.71 10.14
C GLY A 72 6.89 7.15 11.41
N LEU A 73 7.56 6.00 11.35
CA LEU A 73 8.18 5.31 12.50
C LEU A 73 9.66 5.68 12.74
N PHE A 74 10.30 6.25 11.72
CA PHE A 74 11.73 6.51 11.72
C PHE A 74 12.03 7.99 11.48
N ASP A 75 13.18 8.43 11.97
CA ASP A 75 13.78 9.74 11.66
C ASP A 75 15.11 9.52 10.91
N PRO A 76 15.05 9.25 9.60
CA PRO A 76 16.23 8.88 8.83
C PRO A 76 17.04 10.10 8.38
N SER A 77 18.35 10.01 8.55
CA SER A 77 19.33 10.86 7.86
C SER A 77 19.84 10.16 6.62
N GLY A 78 19.46 10.67 5.45
CA GLY A 78 19.88 10.13 4.15
C GLY A 78 21.33 10.47 3.79
N PRO A 79 21.77 10.16 2.57
CA PRO A 79 23.17 10.27 2.17
C PRO A 79 23.67 11.72 1.98
N GLY A 80 22.79 12.72 1.95
CA GLY A 80 23.16 14.12 1.82
C GLY A 80 23.68 14.70 3.14
N GLY A 81 24.90 15.24 3.14
CA GLY A 81 25.50 15.88 4.34
C GLY A 81 26.02 14.91 5.41
N ILE A 82 26.00 13.60 5.13
CA ILE A 82 26.51 12.54 6.00
C ILE A 82 27.85 12.02 5.46
N PRO A 83 28.81 11.60 6.32
CA PRO A 83 30.07 11.03 5.86
C PRO A 83 29.89 9.82 4.94
N THR A 84 30.73 9.72 3.91
CA THR A 84 30.79 8.54 3.05
C THR A 84 31.46 7.38 3.78
N ILE A 85 31.14 6.15 3.34
CA ILE A 85 31.76 4.93 3.84
C ILE A 85 32.57 4.26 2.72
N ALA A 86 33.71 3.66 3.07
CA ALA A 86 34.47 2.84 2.13
C ALA A 86 33.86 1.44 2.00
N PHE A 87 34.09 0.76 0.87
CA PHE A 87 33.57 -0.59 0.64
C PHE A 87 33.92 -1.60 1.76
N PRO A 88 35.14 -1.62 2.35
CA PRO A 88 35.44 -2.51 3.47
C PRO A 88 34.66 -2.20 4.76
N GLU A 89 34.21 -0.96 4.95
CA GLU A 89 33.41 -0.57 6.12
C GLU A 89 32.01 -1.18 6.08
N VAL A 90 31.54 -1.64 4.90
CA VAL A 90 30.19 -2.21 4.69
C VAL A 90 29.90 -3.41 5.61
N THR A 91 30.91 -4.25 5.86
CA THR A 91 30.83 -5.41 6.78
C THR A 91 31.56 -5.19 8.09
N ASN A 92 32.22 -4.04 8.25
CA ASN A 92 32.98 -3.68 9.44
C ASN A 92 32.81 -2.18 9.74
N PRO A 93 31.64 -1.76 10.25
CA PRO A 93 31.34 -0.35 10.43
C PRO A 93 32.27 0.32 11.44
N ALA A 94 32.75 1.53 11.11
CA ALA A 94 33.41 2.41 12.07
C ALA A 94 32.37 3.05 13.02
N TYR A 95 31.85 2.26 13.98
CA TYR A 95 30.72 2.62 14.86
C TYR A 95 30.85 3.97 15.57
N ASP A 96 32.07 4.36 15.94
CA ASP A 96 32.32 5.60 16.69
C ASP A 96 31.90 6.85 15.90
N LYS A 97 31.83 6.77 14.56
CA LYS A 97 31.32 7.85 13.69
C LYS A 97 29.81 8.05 13.79
N TRP A 98 29.07 7.07 14.31
CA TRP A 98 27.62 6.97 14.18
C TRP A 98 26.86 7.10 15.50
N GLY A 99 27.54 7.42 16.61
CA GLY A 99 26.96 7.41 17.96
C GLY A 99 25.76 8.35 18.19
N ALA A 100 25.45 9.25 17.25
CA ALA A 100 24.24 10.08 17.27
C ALA A 100 22.97 9.34 16.81
N TYR A 101 23.11 8.13 16.26
CA TYR A 101 22.04 7.30 15.70
C TYR A 101 21.91 5.98 16.46
N GLN A 102 20.71 5.41 16.43
CA GLN A 102 20.43 4.11 17.03
C GLN A 102 20.71 2.97 16.04
N ALA A 103 20.38 3.21 14.76
CA ALA A 103 20.58 2.26 13.68
C ALA A 103 21.43 2.86 12.55
N LEU A 104 22.21 2.00 11.90
CA LEU A 104 22.99 2.31 10.72
C LEU A 104 22.62 1.34 9.60
N VAL A 105 22.19 1.89 8.47
CA VAL A 105 22.01 1.14 7.23
C VAL A 105 23.30 1.23 6.43
N GLN A 106 23.84 0.10 6.00
CA GLN A 106 24.93 0.05 5.02
C GLN A 106 24.56 -0.87 3.88
N GLY A 107 25.42 -0.93 2.88
CA GLY A 107 25.20 -1.74 1.72
C GLY A 107 26.25 -1.51 0.66
N PHE A 108 26.03 -2.04 -0.53
CA PHE A 108 26.91 -1.79 -1.65
C PHE A 108 26.17 -1.94 -2.98
N VAL A 109 26.77 -1.41 -4.04
CA VAL A 109 26.35 -1.65 -5.43
C VAL A 109 27.48 -2.37 -6.18
N ARG A 110 27.15 -3.48 -6.85
CA ARG A 110 28.09 -4.23 -7.69
C ARG A 110 27.46 -4.55 -9.04
N THR A 111 28.19 -4.36 -10.12
CA THR A 111 27.79 -4.71 -11.49
C THR A 111 29.03 -4.88 -12.36
N THR A 112 28.89 -5.60 -13.47
CA THR A 112 29.92 -5.68 -14.53
C THR A 112 29.69 -4.65 -15.65
N GLY A 113 28.63 -3.85 -15.58
CA GLY A 113 28.34 -2.75 -16.51
C GLY A 113 27.44 -3.12 -17.69
N GLY A 114 27.05 -2.10 -18.45
CA GLY A 114 26.08 -2.26 -19.54
C GLY A 114 24.72 -2.75 -19.02
N GLU A 115 24.09 -3.67 -19.75
CA GLU A 115 22.80 -4.28 -19.38
C GLU A 115 22.93 -5.39 -18.32
N ALA A 116 24.13 -5.64 -17.79
CA ALA A 116 24.32 -6.65 -16.76
C ALA A 116 23.57 -6.29 -15.48
N ASP A 117 23.04 -7.32 -14.82
CA ASP A 117 22.34 -7.14 -13.55
C ASP A 117 23.21 -6.43 -12.50
N ILE A 118 22.54 -5.66 -11.66
CA ILE A 118 23.10 -4.96 -10.52
C ILE A 118 22.78 -5.77 -9.27
N THR A 119 23.80 -6.01 -8.46
CA THR A 119 23.65 -6.55 -7.10
C THR A 119 23.68 -5.39 -6.10
N VAL A 120 22.62 -5.28 -5.30
CA VAL A 120 22.50 -4.31 -4.20
C VAL A 120 22.50 -5.09 -2.89
N GLY A 121 23.55 -4.92 -2.08
CA GLY A 121 23.59 -5.42 -0.70
C GLY A 121 23.02 -4.39 0.26
N CYS A 122 22.28 -4.84 1.28
CA CYS A 122 21.62 -3.97 2.26
C CYS A 122 21.63 -4.59 3.67
N TYR A 123 22.35 -3.95 4.57
CA TYR A 123 22.66 -4.43 5.91
C TYR A 123 22.18 -3.41 6.94
N LEU A 124 21.67 -3.92 8.06
CA LEU A 124 21.22 -3.11 9.18
C LEU A 124 22.05 -3.44 10.40
N TYR A 125 22.57 -2.41 11.07
CA TYR A 125 23.35 -2.53 12.28
C TYR A 125 22.73 -1.76 13.44
N ASP A 126 22.79 -2.35 14.63
CA ASP A 126 22.62 -1.66 15.90
C ASP A 126 23.92 -0.94 16.25
N VAL A 127 23.85 0.38 16.40
CA VAL A 127 25.04 1.20 16.64
C VAL A 127 25.58 1.01 18.06
N ALA A 128 24.68 0.87 19.05
CA ALA A 128 25.06 0.77 20.45
C ALA A 128 25.64 -0.62 20.78
N LEU A 129 24.98 -1.67 20.27
CA LEU A 129 25.40 -3.06 20.47
C LEU A 129 26.50 -3.50 19.49
N LYS A 130 26.82 -2.67 18.48
CA LYS A 130 27.80 -2.96 17.43
C LYS A 130 27.49 -4.28 16.71
N GLN A 131 26.22 -4.56 16.47
CA GLN A 131 25.71 -5.84 16.01
C GLN A 131 24.98 -5.72 14.68
N GLU A 132 25.22 -6.66 13.76
CA GLU A 132 24.38 -6.82 12.57
C GLU A 132 23.02 -7.41 12.93
N LEU A 133 21.95 -6.72 12.54
CA LEU A 133 20.56 -7.13 12.77
C LEU A 133 19.95 -7.85 11.56
N THR A 134 20.33 -7.43 10.35
CA THR A 134 19.84 -7.98 9.07
C THR A 134 20.89 -7.83 7.99
N ARG A 135 20.97 -8.82 7.10
CA ARG A 135 21.80 -8.81 5.89
C ARG A 135 21.00 -9.37 4.71
N GLN A 136 20.84 -8.57 3.66
CA GLN A 136 20.14 -8.96 2.44
C GLN A 136 20.92 -8.54 1.19
N GLY A 137 20.61 -9.19 0.06
CA GLY A 137 21.16 -8.87 -1.25
C GLY A 137 20.15 -9.12 -2.36
N TYR A 138 20.07 -8.19 -3.31
CA TYR A 138 19.10 -8.23 -4.40
C TYR A 138 19.80 -8.08 -5.74
N VAL A 139 19.48 -8.98 -6.68
CA VAL A 139 19.95 -8.93 -8.06
C VAL A 139 18.81 -8.44 -8.94
N VAL A 140 19.01 -7.33 -9.65
CA VAL A 140 17.99 -6.70 -10.48
C VAL A 140 18.60 -6.17 -11.78
N ALA A 141 17.81 -6.11 -12.84
CA ALA A 141 18.21 -5.38 -14.03
C ALA A 141 18.44 -3.89 -13.69
N PRO A 142 19.33 -3.16 -14.39
CA PRO A 142 19.62 -1.76 -14.10
C PRO A 142 18.38 -0.87 -13.98
N ARG A 143 17.38 -1.06 -14.85
CA ARG A 143 16.12 -0.31 -14.84
C ARG A 143 15.28 -0.51 -13.56
N ASP A 144 15.49 -1.61 -12.84
CA ASP A 144 14.74 -2.02 -11.66
C ASP A 144 15.50 -1.70 -10.35
N TRP A 145 16.53 -0.84 -10.39
CA TRP A 145 17.34 -0.46 -9.22
C TRP A 145 16.50 0.07 -8.04
N ARG A 146 15.40 0.79 -8.33
CA ARG A 146 14.47 1.30 -7.31
C ARG A 146 13.79 0.17 -6.55
N ARG A 147 13.47 -0.91 -7.24
CA ARG A 147 12.90 -2.12 -6.65
C ARG A 147 13.83 -2.70 -5.58
N ALA A 148 15.13 -2.77 -5.88
CA ALA A 148 16.12 -3.21 -4.89
C ALA A 148 16.16 -2.28 -3.67
N ALA A 149 16.09 -0.95 -3.87
CA ALA A 149 16.04 0.01 -2.77
C ALA A 149 14.80 -0.18 -1.88
N HIS A 150 13.60 -0.32 -2.46
CA HIS A 150 12.37 -0.58 -1.72
C HIS A 150 12.44 -1.90 -0.95
N LYS A 151 12.97 -2.97 -1.55
CA LYS A 151 13.20 -4.25 -0.85
C LYS A 151 14.20 -4.13 0.31
N CYS A 152 15.18 -3.24 0.21
CA CYS A 152 16.08 -2.95 1.32
C CYS A 152 15.34 -2.25 2.46
N ALA A 153 14.56 -1.22 2.15
CA ALA A 153 13.74 -0.52 3.14
C ALA A 153 12.73 -1.47 3.79
N ASP A 154 12.14 -2.38 3.02
CA ASP A 154 11.19 -3.40 3.49
C ASP A 154 11.84 -4.36 4.50
N ALA A 155 13.06 -4.82 4.21
CA ALA A 155 13.81 -5.69 5.12
C ALA A 155 14.18 -4.98 6.44
N ILE A 156 14.51 -3.69 6.38
CA ILE A 156 14.81 -2.86 7.57
C ILE A 156 13.54 -2.59 8.37
N TYR A 157 12.45 -2.19 7.70
CA TYR A 157 11.15 -1.94 8.30
C TYR A 157 10.66 -3.18 9.04
N ALA A 158 10.54 -4.31 8.35
CA ALA A 158 10.04 -5.53 8.94
C ALA A 158 10.89 -5.99 10.12
N ARG A 159 12.21 -5.78 10.05
CA ARG A 159 13.12 -6.13 11.14
C ARG A 159 12.91 -5.30 12.40
N LEU A 160 12.68 -4.00 12.25
CA LEU A 160 12.61 -3.06 13.37
C LEU A 160 11.18 -2.89 13.90
N SER A 161 10.16 -2.99 13.06
CA SER A 161 8.76 -2.84 13.46
C SER A 161 8.08 -4.17 13.79
N GLY A 162 8.59 -5.29 13.28
CA GLY A 162 7.92 -6.59 13.36
C GLY A 162 6.69 -6.73 12.45
N GLU A 163 6.39 -5.72 11.63
CA GLU A 163 5.27 -5.75 10.68
C GLU A 163 5.69 -6.24 9.28
N SER A 164 4.71 -6.69 8.51
CA SER A 164 4.95 -7.05 7.11
C SER A 164 5.32 -5.83 6.25
N PRO A 165 6.21 -5.99 5.25
CA PRO A 165 6.66 -4.91 4.37
C PRO A 165 5.56 -4.41 3.42
N PHE A 166 5.79 -3.24 2.80
CA PHE A 166 4.85 -2.65 1.83
C PHE A 166 5.48 -1.66 0.82
N PHE A 167 6.77 -1.35 0.90
CA PHE A 167 7.40 -0.35 0.03
C PHE A 167 7.63 -0.86 -1.40
N ASP A 168 8.00 -2.13 -1.60
CA ASP A 168 8.13 -2.73 -2.94
C ASP A 168 6.76 -3.08 -3.54
N SER A 169 5.93 -2.06 -3.70
CA SER A 169 4.57 -2.14 -4.23
C SER A 169 4.32 -1.00 -5.23
N ARG A 170 3.23 -1.11 -6.00
CA ARG A 170 2.78 -0.04 -6.89
C ARG A 170 1.29 0.21 -6.69
N ILE A 171 0.85 1.33 -7.25
CA ILE A 171 -0.55 1.71 -7.26
C ILE A 171 -1.05 1.80 -8.69
N ALA A 172 -2.31 1.47 -8.88
CA ALA A 172 -3.10 1.86 -10.04
C ALA A 172 -3.96 3.04 -9.61
N TYR A 173 -4.13 4.02 -10.49
CA TYR A 173 -4.98 5.17 -10.20
C TYR A 173 -5.51 5.78 -11.50
N ILE A 174 -6.46 6.69 -11.36
CA ILE A 174 -7.02 7.44 -12.48
C ILE A 174 -6.33 8.80 -12.55
N ALA A 175 -5.45 8.95 -13.54
CA ALA A 175 -4.81 10.20 -13.87
C ALA A 175 -5.78 11.10 -14.63
N GLU A 176 -5.94 12.34 -14.14
CA GLU A 176 -6.91 13.30 -14.64
C GLU A 176 -6.22 14.54 -15.25
N SER A 177 -6.74 15.00 -16.39
CA SER A 177 -6.33 16.24 -17.05
C SER A 177 -7.51 16.97 -17.68
N GLY A 178 -7.32 18.22 -18.09
CA GLY A 178 -8.40 19.06 -18.63
C GLY A 178 -9.26 19.71 -17.53
N PRO A 179 -10.28 20.51 -17.85
CA PRO A 179 -11.10 21.22 -16.87
C PRO A 179 -12.04 20.28 -16.09
N LYS A 180 -12.49 20.69 -14.89
CA LYS A 180 -13.32 19.87 -13.97
C LYS A 180 -14.58 19.29 -14.61
N GLY A 181 -15.26 20.05 -15.47
CA GLY A 181 -16.48 19.59 -16.16
C GLY A 181 -16.23 18.72 -17.41
N ASN A 182 -14.98 18.56 -17.85
CA ASN A 182 -14.61 17.78 -19.03
C ASN A 182 -13.22 17.14 -18.82
N ARG A 183 -13.11 16.30 -17.79
CA ARG A 183 -11.86 15.63 -17.44
C ARG A 183 -11.57 14.48 -18.40
N THR A 184 -10.35 14.43 -18.94
CA THR A 184 -9.79 13.22 -19.51
C THR A 184 -9.32 12.33 -18.36
N LYS A 185 -9.92 11.15 -18.20
CA LYS A 185 -9.62 10.19 -17.13
C LYS A 185 -8.92 8.95 -17.70
N ARG A 186 -7.68 8.72 -17.27
CA ARG A 186 -6.81 7.64 -17.78
C ARG A 186 -6.39 6.71 -16.65
N LEU A 187 -6.44 5.41 -16.88
CA LEU A 187 -5.75 4.45 -16.03
C LEU A 187 -4.23 4.64 -16.16
N ALA A 188 -3.56 4.75 -15.03
CA ALA A 188 -2.11 4.80 -14.91
C ALA A 188 -1.62 3.89 -13.77
N ILE A 189 -0.34 3.52 -13.83
CA ILE A 189 0.34 2.85 -12.73
C ILE A 189 1.64 3.58 -12.39
N MET A 190 2.05 3.53 -11.13
CA MET A 190 3.30 4.09 -10.62
C MET A 190 3.68 3.37 -9.32
N ASP A 191 4.96 3.36 -8.96
CA ASP A 191 5.43 2.86 -7.65
C ASP A 191 4.65 3.56 -6.52
N SER A 192 4.52 2.93 -5.35
CA SER A 192 3.69 3.47 -4.26
C SER A 192 4.13 4.84 -3.74
N ASP A 193 5.36 5.26 -4.04
CA ASP A 193 5.90 6.58 -3.71
C ASP A 193 5.76 7.63 -4.83
N GLY A 194 5.18 7.26 -5.97
CA GLY A 194 4.91 8.13 -7.11
C GLY A 194 5.91 8.04 -8.27
N ALA A 195 6.99 7.26 -8.12
CA ALA A 195 7.97 7.08 -9.17
C ALA A 195 7.51 6.10 -10.28
N ASN A 196 8.27 6.02 -11.38
CA ASN A 196 8.02 5.06 -12.47
C ASN A 196 6.60 5.11 -13.05
N HIS A 197 6.00 6.30 -13.09
CA HIS A 197 4.67 6.52 -13.62
C HIS A 197 4.56 6.18 -15.13
N ARG A 198 3.50 5.46 -15.51
CA ARG A 198 3.10 5.26 -16.91
C ARG A 198 1.58 5.17 -17.09
N PHE A 199 1.10 5.66 -18.24
CA PHE A 199 -0.28 5.46 -18.66
C PHE A 199 -0.51 4.04 -19.18
N ILE A 200 -1.67 3.48 -18.84
CA ILE A 200 -2.18 2.22 -19.36
C ILE A 200 -3.20 2.45 -20.47
N THR A 201 -4.06 3.46 -20.30
CA THR A 201 -5.05 3.87 -21.31
C THR A 201 -4.70 5.24 -21.89
N ASN A 202 -5.05 5.46 -23.16
CA ASN A 202 -4.73 6.70 -23.89
C ASN A 202 -5.68 7.87 -23.61
N GLY A 203 -6.83 7.65 -22.96
CA GLY A 203 -7.82 8.69 -22.63
C GLY A 203 -8.92 8.91 -23.67
N GLN A 204 -9.01 8.08 -24.72
CA GLN A 204 -10.12 8.10 -25.68
C GLN A 204 -11.46 7.66 -25.07
N SER A 205 -11.41 6.98 -23.93
CA SER A 205 -12.58 6.60 -23.15
C SER A 205 -12.25 6.75 -21.68
N ILE A 206 -13.25 7.11 -20.87
CA ILE A 206 -13.11 7.24 -19.43
C ILE A 206 -12.71 5.88 -18.85
N ALA A 207 -11.74 5.89 -17.94
CA ALA A 207 -11.41 4.78 -17.05
C ALA A 207 -11.70 5.20 -15.60
N LEU A 208 -12.28 4.29 -14.80
CA LEU A 208 -12.63 4.52 -13.39
C LEU A 208 -12.35 3.28 -12.53
N THR A 209 -12.18 3.50 -11.22
CA THR A 209 -12.14 2.48 -10.16
C THR A 209 -11.27 1.26 -10.50
N PRO A 210 -9.96 1.44 -10.80
CA PRO A 210 -9.08 0.33 -11.11
C PRO A 210 -8.79 -0.51 -9.88
N ARG A 211 -8.50 -1.80 -10.05
CA ARG A 211 -8.08 -2.71 -8.98
C ARG A 211 -7.13 -3.79 -9.50
N PHE A 212 -6.00 -3.96 -8.85
CA PHE A 212 -5.05 -5.04 -9.18
C PHE A 212 -5.65 -6.42 -8.90
N SER A 213 -5.29 -7.39 -9.72
CA SER A 213 -5.45 -8.80 -9.39
C SER A 213 -4.52 -9.20 -8.23
N PRO A 214 -4.87 -10.21 -7.42
CA PRO A 214 -4.03 -10.65 -6.29
C PRO A 214 -2.62 -11.09 -6.70
N ASP A 215 -2.43 -11.53 -7.95
CA ASP A 215 -1.14 -11.95 -8.51
C ASP A 215 -0.36 -10.81 -9.20
N TYR A 216 -0.84 -9.57 -9.11
CA TYR A 216 -0.23 -8.38 -9.71
C TYR A 216 -0.22 -8.34 -11.26
N LYS A 217 -0.75 -9.34 -11.97
CA LYS A 217 -0.62 -9.43 -13.44
C LYS A 217 -1.64 -8.63 -14.21
N SER A 218 -2.74 -8.26 -13.58
CA SER A 218 -3.90 -7.66 -14.26
C SER A 218 -4.52 -6.54 -13.45
N ILE A 219 -5.24 -5.65 -14.12
CA ILE A 219 -6.06 -4.60 -13.51
C ILE A 219 -7.49 -4.75 -14.04
N VAL A 220 -8.46 -4.86 -13.13
CA VAL A 220 -9.87 -4.72 -13.47
C VAL A 220 -10.29 -3.26 -13.30
N TYR A 221 -11.07 -2.71 -14.22
CA TYR A 221 -11.50 -1.30 -14.19
C TYR A 221 -12.80 -1.10 -14.97
N VAL A 222 -13.47 0.02 -14.72
CA VAL A 222 -14.66 0.44 -15.48
C VAL A 222 -14.21 1.31 -16.65
N SER A 223 -14.81 1.11 -17.83
CA SER A 223 -14.62 1.96 -18.99
C SER A 223 -15.93 2.37 -19.65
N TYR A 224 -15.95 3.57 -20.24
CA TYR A 224 -17.07 4.14 -21.00
C TYR A 224 -16.92 3.91 -22.51
N LEU A 225 -16.12 2.93 -22.91
CA LEU A 225 -15.85 2.63 -24.32
C LEU A 225 -17.17 2.40 -25.09
N ASN A 226 -17.32 3.12 -26.20
CA ASN A 226 -18.52 3.15 -27.06
C ASN A 226 -19.79 3.61 -26.31
N ASN A 227 -19.64 4.56 -25.38
CA ASN A 227 -20.73 5.13 -24.59
C ASN A 227 -21.50 4.09 -23.75
N ARG A 228 -20.83 3.01 -23.36
CA ARG A 228 -21.36 1.95 -22.50
C ARG A 228 -20.45 1.77 -21.30
N VAL A 229 -21.02 1.80 -20.10
CA VAL A 229 -20.29 1.61 -18.83
C VAL A 229 -20.11 0.12 -18.57
N ARG A 230 -18.90 -0.38 -18.81
CA ARG A 230 -18.58 -1.82 -18.77
C ARG A 230 -17.27 -2.07 -18.02
N ILE A 231 -17.11 -3.29 -17.53
CA ILE A 231 -15.91 -3.72 -16.80
C ILE A 231 -14.96 -4.46 -17.73
N TYR A 232 -13.70 -4.04 -17.69
CA TYR A 232 -12.61 -4.63 -18.46
C TYR A 232 -11.51 -5.14 -17.54
N VAL A 233 -10.79 -6.15 -18.00
CA VAL A 233 -9.51 -6.58 -17.42
C VAL A 233 -8.40 -6.24 -18.40
N TYR A 234 -7.37 -5.56 -17.91
CA TYR A 234 -6.14 -5.26 -18.62
C TYR A 234 -5.00 -6.12 -18.07
N ASP A 235 -4.36 -6.90 -18.93
CA ASP A 235 -3.17 -7.67 -18.61
C ASP A 235 -1.92 -6.79 -18.75
N ILE A 236 -1.16 -6.66 -17.66
CA ILE A 236 -0.05 -5.71 -17.54
C ILE A 236 1.16 -6.13 -18.38
N GLY A 237 1.38 -7.43 -18.57
CA GLY A 237 2.53 -7.98 -19.28
C GLY A 237 2.37 -7.92 -20.80
N THR A 238 1.19 -8.27 -21.30
CA THR A 238 0.87 -8.34 -22.74
C THR A 238 0.23 -7.08 -23.28
N GLY A 239 -0.29 -6.22 -22.40
CA GLY A 239 -1.05 -5.03 -22.77
C GLY A 239 -2.44 -5.31 -23.34
N ARG A 240 -2.94 -6.55 -23.21
CA ARG A 240 -4.24 -6.95 -23.75
C ARG A 240 -5.37 -6.54 -22.82
N GLN A 241 -6.41 -5.93 -23.40
CA GLN A 241 -7.66 -5.61 -22.73
C GLN A 241 -8.75 -6.59 -23.17
N ARG A 242 -9.56 -7.07 -22.22
CA ARG A 242 -10.75 -7.89 -22.51
C ARG A 242 -11.95 -7.45 -21.69
N LEU A 243 -13.14 -7.63 -22.26
CA LEU A 243 -14.39 -7.45 -21.54
C LEU A 243 -14.58 -8.60 -20.54
N VAL A 244 -15.12 -8.30 -19.35
CA VAL A 244 -15.38 -9.33 -18.33
C VAL A 244 -16.72 -10.03 -18.58
N THR A 245 -17.79 -9.26 -18.79
CA THR A 245 -19.14 -9.78 -19.06
C THR A 245 -19.85 -8.86 -20.04
N GLU A 246 -20.58 -9.44 -20.99
CA GLU A 246 -21.48 -8.66 -21.85
C GLU A 246 -22.75 -8.29 -21.05
N SER A 247 -23.18 -7.04 -21.16
CA SER A 247 -24.37 -6.53 -20.48
C SER A 247 -24.86 -5.27 -21.19
N ASN A 248 -26.18 -5.16 -21.36
CA ASN A 248 -26.82 -3.91 -21.80
C ASN A 248 -27.04 -2.93 -20.63
N ASN A 249 -26.90 -3.42 -19.39
CA ASN A 249 -27.05 -2.65 -18.17
C ASN A 249 -25.69 -2.12 -17.70
N PRO A 250 -25.62 -0.88 -17.19
CA PRO A 250 -24.39 -0.32 -16.62
C PRO A 250 -23.80 -1.17 -15.50
N THR A 251 -22.49 -1.36 -15.50
CA THR A 251 -21.75 -2.13 -14.47
C THR A 251 -20.67 -1.29 -13.79
N PHE A 252 -20.53 -1.42 -12.47
CA PHE A 252 -19.69 -0.53 -11.65
C PHE A 252 -18.88 -1.30 -10.59
N ALA A 253 -17.94 -0.59 -9.95
CA ALA A 253 -17.21 -1.01 -8.74
C ALA A 253 -16.65 -2.44 -8.76
N PRO A 254 -15.81 -2.81 -9.76
CA PRO A 254 -15.26 -4.16 -9.83
C PRO A 254 -14.23 -4.42 -8.72
N ARG A 255 -14.22 -5.65 -8.18
CA ARG A 255 -13.20 -6.14 -7.24
C ARG A 255 -12.87 -7.61 -7.50
N TRP A 256 -11.60 -7.95 -7.38
CA TRP A 256 -11.17 -9.35 -7.42
C TRP A 256 -11.53 -10.08 -6.12
N SER A 257 -11.83 -11.38 -6.22
CA SER A 257 -11.72 -12.27 -5.06
C SER A 257 -10.25 -12.47 -4.68
N PRO A 258 -9.92 -12.75 -3.40
CA PRO A 258 -8.53 -12.90 -2.95
C PRO A 258 -7.78 -14.05 -3.65
N ASP A 259 -8.52 -15.07 -4.10
CA ASP A 259 -7.99 -16.19 -4.89
C ASP A 259 -7.84 -15.89 -6.40
N GLY A 260 -8.26 -14.69 -6.84
CA GLY A 260 -8.21 -14.25 -8.23
C GLY A 260 -9.19 -14.94 -9.18
N ARG A 261 -10.08 -15.81 -8.69
CA ARG A 261 -10.98 -16.62 -9.53
C ARG A 261 -12.24 -15.91 -9.96
N ASN A 262 -12.65 -14.87 -9.23
CA ASN A 262 -13.91 -14.19 -9.45
C ASN A 262 -13.73 -12.67 -9.45
N ILE A 263 -14.66 -11.99 -10.12
CA ILE A 263 -14.83 -10.54 -10.08
C ILE A 263 -16.21 -10.25 -9.51
N LEU A 264 -16.24 -9.54 -8.38
CA LEU A 264 -17.42 -8.91 -7.82
C LEU A 264 -17.66 -7.58 -8.52
N PHE A 265 -18.92 -7.23 -8.78
CA PHE A 265 -19.29 -5.94 -9.35
C PHE A 265 -20.75 -5.60 -9.07
N SER A 266 -21.15 -4.38 -9.35
CA SER A 266 -22.55 -3.95 -9.28
C SER A 266 -23.15 -3.76 -10.66
N MET A 267 -24.43 -4.08 -10.84
CA MET A 267 -25.16 -3.87 -12.09
C MET A 267 -26.49 -3.18 -11.81
N ALA A 268 -26.76 -2.10 -12.55
CA ALA A 268 -28.00 -1.34 -12.41
C ALA A 268 -29.05 -1.80 -13.45
N ILE A 269 -30.18 -2.33 -12.99
CA ILE A 269 -31.26 -2.84 -13.83
C ILE A 269 -32.57 -2.15 -13.42
N ALA A 270 -33.20 -1.46 -14.36
CA ALA A 270 -34.52 -0.82 -14.16
C ALA A 270 -34.63 0.05 -12.89
N GLY A 271 -33.55 0.76 -12.51
CA GLY A 271 -33.50 1.64 -11.35
C GLY A 271 -33.06 0.98 -10.04
N ASN A 272 -32.94 -0.34 -9.99
CA ASN A 272 -32.34 -1.07 -8.86
C ASN A 272 -30.87 -1.37 -9.16
N THR A 273 -30.01 -1.37 -8.13
CA THR A 273 -28.62 -1.83 -8.30
C THR A 273 -28.36 -2.99 -7.35
N ASP A 274 -27.86 -4.09 -7.90
CA ASP A 274 -27.52 -5.28 -7.12
C ASP A 274 -26.05 -5.65 -7.32
N ILE A 275 -25.56 -6.47 -6.41
CA ILE A 275 -24.21 -7.04 -6.46
C ILE A 275 -24.25 -8.37 -7.20
N TYR A 276 -23.27 -8.55 -8.09
CA TYR A 276 -23.08 -9.73 -8.91
C TYR A 276 -21.64 -10.24 -8.79
N ARG A 277 -21.46 -11.52 -9.05
CA ARG A 277 -20.16 -12.16 -9.22
C ARG A 277 -20.08 -12.83 -10.57
N VAL A 278 -18.92 -12.77 -11.21
CA VAL A 278 -18.62 -13.50 -12.44
C VAL A 278 -17.24 -14.14 -12.34
N SER A 279 -17.01 -15.23 -13.07
CA SER A 279 -15.66 -15.79 -13.20
C SER A 279 -14.70 -14.71 -13.71
N ALA A 280 -13.47 -14.71 -13.20
CA ALA A 280 -12.40 -13.87 -13.70
C ALA A 280 -12.19 -14.06 -15.20
N SER A 281 -12.35 -15.27 -15.73
CA SER A 281 -12.25 -15.56 -17.17
C SER A 281 -13.41 -14.99 -18.00
N GLY A 282 -14.43 -14.43 -17.36
CA GLY A 282 -15.69 -13.99 -17.94
C GLY A 282 -16.75 -15.09 -17.96
N GLY A 283 -17.95 -14.74 -18.41
CA GLY A 283 -19.10 -15.63 -18.48
C GLY A 283 -20.38 -15.00 -17.94
N ALA A 284 -21.39 -15.82 -17.67
CA ALA A 284 -22.66 -15.36 -17.09
C ALA A 284 -22.48 -14.96 -15.61
N PRO A 285 -22.96 -13.77 -15.21
CA PRO A 285 -22.88 -13.33 -13.82
C PRO A 285 -23.96 -13.97 -12.94
N VAL A 286 -23.63 -14.19 -11.67
CA VAL A 286 -24.52 -14.66 -10.61
C VAL A 286 -24.88 -13.48 -9.71
N ARG A 287 -26.17 -13.24 -9.51
CA ARG A 287 -26.70 -12.18 -8.63
C ARG A 287 -26.59 -12.62 -7.16
N LEU A 288 -26.06 -11.74 -6.29
CA LEU A 288 -25.85 -12.00 -4.86
C LEU A 288 -26.82 -11.23 -3.95
N THR A 289 -27.35 -10.10 -4.42
CA THR A 289 -28.34 -9.32 -3.67
C THR A 289 -29.61 -9.13 -4.50
N THR A 290 -30.76 -9.01 -3.82
CA THR A 290 -32.07 -8.87 -4.47
C THR A 290 -33.00 -7.91 -3.75
N ALA A 291 -32.50 -7.20 -2.73
CA ALA A 291 -33.31 -6.28 -1.97
C ALA A 291 -33.61 -5.03 -2.82
N PRO A 292 -34.80 -4.42 -2.67
CA PRO A 292 -35.05 -3.11 -3.25
C PRO A 292 -34.06 -2.08 -2.70
N GLY A 293 -33.37 -1.37 -3.59
CA GLY A 293 -32.39 -0.35 -3.24
C GLY A 293 -31.18 -0.31 -4.18
N ILE A 294 -30.17 0.41 -3.73
CA ILE A 294 -28.88 0.55 -4.39
C ILE A 294 -27.83 -0.19 -3.56
N ASP A 295 -27.44 -1.37 -4.02
CA ASP A 295 -26.32 -2.13 -3.49
C ASP A 295 -25.07 -1.92 -4.38
N VAL A 296 -24.08 -1.18 -3.88
CA VAL A 296 -22.83 -0.92 -4.60
C VAL A 296 -21.68 -1.69 -3.96
N GLY A 297 -20.84 -2.27 -4.81
CA GLY A 297 -19.78 -3.19 -4.41
C GLY A 297 -18.84 -2.60 -3.37
N GLY A 298 -18.50 -3.41 -2.37
CA GLY A 298 -17.29 -3.27 -1.56
C GLY A 298 -16.33 -4.40 -1.91
N SER A 299 -15.66 -5.02 -0.96
CA SER A 299 -14.58 -5.99 -1.18
C SER A 299 -14.80 -7.32 -0.46
N TYR A 300 -14.02 -8.34 -0.81
CA TYR A 300 -13.99 -9.59 -0.05
C TYR A 300 -13.18 -9.41 1.24
N SER A 301 -13.52 -10.17 2.28
CA SER A 301 -12.59 -10.46 3.37
C SER A 301 -11.34 -11.16 2.83
N PRO A 302 -10.17 -11.04 3.48
CA PRO A 302 -8.92 -11.62 2.96
C PRO A 302 -8.96 -13.16 2.84
N ASP A 303 -9.78 -13.82 3.66
CA ASP A 303 -10.04 -15.26 3.58
C ASP A 303 -11.06 -15.67 2.50
N GLY A 304 -11.66 -14.69 1.80
CA GLY A 304 -12.65 -14.88 0.75
C GLY A 304 -14.03 -15.35 1.21
N ARG A 305 -14.28 -15.43 2.52
CA ARG A 305 -15.55 -15.99 3.07
C ARG A 305 -16.68 -14.97 3.12
N GLN A 306 -16.37 -13.69 3.21
CA GLN A 306 -17.35 -12.62 3.37
C GLN A 306 -17.12 -11.52 2.34
N ILE A 307 -18.16 -10.72 2.12
CA ILE A 307 -18.16 -9.54 1.27
C ILE A 307 -18.70 -8.38 2.10
N VAL A 308 -17.96 -7.27 2.12
CA VAL A 308 -18.47 -5.98 2.60
C VAL A 308 -19.03 -5.19 1.42
N PHE A 309 -20.10 -4.44 1.62
CA PHE A 309 -20.72 -3.60 0.60
C PHE A 309 -21.54 -2.48 1.22
N GLU A 310 -21.94 -1.51 0.40
CA GLU A 310 -22.88 -0.46 0.79
C GLU A 310 -24.28 -0.75 0.24
N SER A 311 -25.30 -0.37 1.01
CA SER A 311 -26.71 -0.52 0.63
C SER A 311 -27.55 0.58 1.25
N ASP A 312 -28.49 1.13 0.49
CA ASP A 312 -29.46 2.13 0.97
C ASP A 312 -30.81 1.55 1.42
N ARG A 313 -30.96 0.22 1.42
CA ARG A 313 -32.22 -0.50 1.72
C ARG A 313 -32.83 -0.21 3.09
N SER A 314 -32.08 0.42 4.00
CA SER A 314 -32.56 0.86 5.33
C SER A 314 -32.83 2.37 5.39
N GLY A 315 -33.10 3.01 4.24
CA GLY A 315 -33.47 4.42 4.10
C GLY A 315 -32.30 5.38 3.89
N SER A 316 -31.06 4.98 4.19
CA SER A 316 -29.84 5.71 3.84
C SER A 316 -28.70 4.74 3.54
N GLN A 317 -27.68 5.21 2.82
CA GLN A 317 -26.50 4.43 2.43
C GLN A 317 -25.69 4.01 3.68
N GLN A 318 -25.62 2.71 3.92
CA GLN A 318 -25.00 2.08 5.09
C GLN A 318 -24.14 0.90 4.66
N ILE A 319 -23.22 0.46 5.52
CA ILE A 319 -22.34 -0.68 5.24
C ILE A 319 -22.96 -1.97 5.79
N TYR A 320 -22.88 -3.01 4.97
CA TYR A 320 -23.34 -4.36 5.23
C TYR A 320 -22.22 -5.36 4.98
N VAL A 321 -22.34 -6.51 5.63
CA VAL A 321 -21.54 -7.70 5.37
C VAL A 321 -22.47 -8.85 5.00
N MET A 322 -22.01 -9.72 4.09
CA MET A 322 -22.67 -10.97 3.73
C MET A 322 -21.63 -12.08 3.53
N ASN A 323 -22.08 -13.33 3.51
CA ASN A 323 -21.27 -14.45 3.06
C ASN A 323 -20.95 -14.32 1.57
N ALA A 324 -19.87 -14.93 1.11
CA ALA A 324 -19.44 -14.87 -0.30
C ALA A 324 -20.44 -15.48 -1.31
N ASP A 325 -21.44 -16.22 -0.83
CA ASP A 325 -22.56 -16.75 -1.62
C ASP A 325 -23.78 -15.81 -1.66
N GLY A 326 -23.73 -14.66 -0.96
CA GLY A 326 -24.82 -13.69 -0.87
C GLY A 326 -25.75 -13.88 0.34
N SER A 327 -25.60 -14.96 1.10
CA SER A 327 -26.42 -15.23 2.30
C SER A 327 -25.96 -14.42 3.52
N GLY A 328 -26.78 -14.39 4.58
CA GLY A 328 -26.37 -13.83 5.87
C GLY A 328 -26.12 -12.31 5.86
N GLN A 329 -26.83 -11.58 5.01
CA GLN A 329 -26.65 -10.13 4.87
C GLN A 329 -27.06 -9.41 6.16
N ARG A 330 -26.15 -8.62 6.74
CA ARG A 330 -26.39 -7.85 7.97
C ARG A 330 -25.74 -6.47 7.88
N ARG A 331 -26.40 -5.47 8.44
CA ARG A 331 -25.85 -4.11 8.59
C ARG A 331 -24.78 -4.11 9.67
N ILE A 332 -23.71 -3.32 9.48
CA ILE A 332 -22.65 -3.14 10.48
C ILE A 332 -22.41 -1.68 10.87
N SER A 333 -22.78 -0.70 10.03
CA SER A 333 -22.65 0.72 10.40
C SER A 333 -23.89 1.20 11.16
N HIS A 334 -23.73 1.77 12.34
CA HIS A 334 -24.85 2.21 13.20
C HIS A 334 -24.77 3.68 13.61
N GLY A 335 -23.70 4.39 13.26
CA GLY A 335 -23.56 5.82 13.55
C GLY A 335 -24.34 6.73 12.61
N GLY A 336 -24.20 8.03 12.83
CA GLY A 336 -24.83 9.07 12.01
C GLY A 336 -24.11 9.34 10.70
N GLY A 337 -24.87 9.66 9.66
CA GLY A 337 -24.38 9.96 8.31
C GLY A 337 -24.56 8.81 7.32
N ARG A 338 -23.95 8.95 6.14
CA ARG A 338 -23.89 7.91 5.11
C ARG A 338 -22.50 7.28 5.10
N TYR A 339 -22.44 6.01 4.71
CA TYR A 339 -21.23 5.20 4.73
C TYR A 339 -21.03 4.58 3.35
N ALA A 340 -19.91 4.89 2.70
CA ALA A 340 -19.65 4.55 1.32
C ALA A 340 -18.28 3.88 1.09
N THR A 341 -18.14 3.24 -0.07
CA THR A 341 -16.90 2.62 -0.60
C THR A 341 -16.15 1.76 0.43
N PRO A 342 -16.78 0.73 1.04
CA PRO A 342 -16.11 -0.05 2.07
C PRO A 342 -15.03 -0.99 1.49
N GLU A 343 -13.89 -1.07 2.17
CA GLU A 343 -12.76 -1.94 1.81
C GLU A 343 -12.23 -2.71 3.03
N TRP A 344 -12.19 -4.03 2.94
CA TRP A 344 -11.68 -4.91 3.98
C TRP A 344 -10.16 -4.80 4.05
N SER A 345 -9.62 -4.66 5.25
CA SER A 345 -8.18 -4.73 5.52
C SER A 345 -7.63 -6.08 5.07
N PRO A 346 -6.44 -6.14 4.44
CA PRO A 346 -5.77 -7.40 4.11
C PRO A 346 -5.45 -8.24 5.36
N ARG A 347 -5.42 -7.63 6.55
CA ARG A 347 -5.28 -8.34 7.84
C ARG A 347 -6.60 -8.92 8.36
N GLY A 348 -7.74 -8.50 7.80
CA GLY A 348 -9.07 -8.98 8.15
C GLY A 348 -9.70 -8.32 9.37
N ASP A 349 -8.95 -7.48 10.08
CA ASP A 349 -9.27 -6.88 11.38
C ASP A 349 -10.11 -5.60 11.30
N LEU A 350 -10.11 -4.93 10.15
CA LEU A 350 -10.74 -3.63 9.93
C LEU A 350 -11.45 -3.55 8.57
N ILE A 351 -12.40 -2.63 8.48
CA ILE A 351 -13.06 -2.16 7.26
C ILE A 351 -12.83 -0.66 7.18
N ALA A 352 -12.16 -0.20 6.11
CA ALA A 352 -12.08 1.22 5.77
C ALA A 352 -13.29 1.64 4.95
N PHE A 353 -13.70 2.90 5.07
CA PHE A 353 -14.82 3.44 4.33
C PHE A 353 -14.76 4.97 4.24
N THR A 354 -15.54 5.51 3.32
CA THR A 354 -15.82 6.95 3.20
C THR A 354 -17.03 7.29 4.07
N LYS A 355 -16.85 8.11 5.09
CA LYS A 355 -17.94 8.64 5.92
C LYS A 355 -18.42 9.97 5.35
N ILE A 356 -19.73 10.11 5.17
CA ILE A 356 -20.36 11.31 4.61
C ILE A 356 -21.33 11.88 5.65
N SER A 357 -20.88 12.92 6.35
CA SER A 357 -21.64 13.64 7.37
C SER A 357 -21.37 15.14 7.27
N GLY A 358 -21.66 15.71 6.09
CA GLY A 358 -21.15 17.00 5.64
C GLY A 358 -20.03 16.78 4.63
N ASP A 359 -18.79 16.94 5.09
CA ASP A 359 -17.58 16.57 4.34
C ASP A 359 -17.43 15.05 4.22
N PHE A 360 -16.54 14.61 3.31
CA PHE A 360 -16.21 13.20 3.16
C PHE A 360 -14.88 12.93 3.86
N LYS A 361 -14.87 11.94 4.75
CA LYS A 361 -13.71 11.55 5.55
C LYS A 361 -13.40 10.08 5.35
N ILE A 362 -12.13 9.69 5.46
CA ILE A 362 -11.76 8.29 5.58
C ILE A 362 -11.88 7.86 7.04
N ALA A 363 -12.56 6.74 7.26
CA ALA A 363 -12.76 6.15 8.57
C ALA A 363 -12.55 4.64 8.50
N VAL A 364 -12.36 4.02 9.66
CA VAL A 364 -12.30 2.57 9.80
C VAL A 364 -13.16 2.09 10.97
N MET A 365 -13.61 0.85 10.91
CA MET A 365 -14.29 0.14 12.00
C MET A 365 -13.93 -1.35 11.95
N THR A 366 -14.25 -2.10 13.00
CA THR A 366 -14.13 -3.56 12.99
C THR A 366 -15.17 -4.20 12.05
N PRO A 367 -14.98 -5.46 11.59
CA PRO A 367 -15.97 -6.20 10.80
C PRO A 367 -17.33 -6.43 11.49
N THR A 368 -17.40 -6.22 12.81
CA THR A 368 -18.66 -6.27 13.57
C THR A 368 -19.37 -4.92 13.59
N GLY A 369 -18.69 -3.82 13.25
CA GLY A 369 -19.22 -2.45 13.29
C GLY A 369 -18.74 -1.62 14.48
N ASP A 370 -17.99 -2.23 15.39
CA ASP A 370 -17.48 -1.58 16.60
C ASP A 370 -16.21 -0.76 16.30
N ASN A 371 -15.83 0.11 17.25
CA ASN A 371 -14.61 0.93 17.21
C ASN A 371 -14.48 1.78 15.93
N GLU A 372 -15.57 2.45 15.54
CA GLU A 372 -15.53 3.43 14.46
C GLU A 372 -14.58 4.59 14.81
N ARG A 373 -13.59 4.85 13.94
CA ARG A 373 -12.65 5.97 14.07
C ARG A 373 -12.47 6.70 12.73
N ILE A 374 -12.45 8.02 12.79
CA ILE A 374 -12.16 8.88 11.64
C ILE A 374 -10.65 9.11 11.57
N LEU A 375 -10.05 8.92 10.40
CA LEU A 375 -8.62 9.05 10.18
C LEU A 375 -8.21 10.34 9.47
N THR A 376 -9.14 11.00 8.78
CA THR A 376 -8.83 12.22 8.02
C THR A 376 -9.80 13.35 8.35
N ASN A 377 -9.36 14.59 8.11
CA ASN A 377 -10.19 15.78 8.30
C ASN A 377 -10.29 16.67 7.05
N GLY A 378 -10.06 16.13 5.84
CA GLY A 378 -10.18 16.87 4.58
C GLY A 378 -11.61 17.10 4.10
N TRP A 379 -11.80 17.87 3.02
CA TRP A 379 -13.13 18.26 2.53
C TRP A 379 -13.86 17.14 1.76
N GLN A 380 -13.15 16.46 0.87
CA GLN A 380 -13.70 15.42 -0.02
C GLN A 380 -12.72 14.25 -0.09
N ASP A 381 -12.48 13.61 1.04
CA ASP A 381 -11.62 12.42 1.14
C ASP A 381 -12.47 11.17 0.93
N GLU A 382 -12.16 10.42 -0.12
CA GLU A 382 -13.00 9.29 -0.51
C GLU A 382 -12.22 8.16 -1.19
N GLN A 383 -12.89 7.01 -1.25
CA GLN A 383 -12.42 5.77 -1.85
C GLN A 383 -11.08 5.27 -1.26
N PRO A 384 -11.11 4.80 0.00
CA PRO A 384 -9.92 4.24 0.64
C PRO A 384 -9.41 3.01 -0.11
N SER A 385 -8.09 2.78 -0.06
CA SER A 385 -7.41 1.58 -0.53
C SER A 385 -6.26 1.22 0.41
N TRP A 386 -6.22 -0.04 0.87
CA TRP A 386 -5.23 -0.50 1.85
C TRP A 386 -3.86 -0.79 1.23
N SER A 387 -2.79 -0.38 1.91
CA SER A 387 -1.46 -0.95 1.70
C SER A 387 -1.50 -2.47 1.92
N PRO A 388 -0.61 -3.25 1.28
CA PRO A 388 -0.67 -4.72 1.32
C PRO A 388 -0.53 -5.32 2.73
N ASN A 389 0.09 -4.60 3.67
CA ASN A 389 0.20 -5.01 5.07
C ASN A 389 -0.94 -4.47 5.97
N GLY A 390 -1.89 -3.71 5.42
CA GLY A 390 -3.03 -3.15 6.15
C GLY A 390 -2.67 -2.01 7.11
N ARG A 391 -1.52 -1.35 6.91
CA ARG A 391 -1.01 -0.30 7.81
C ARG A 391 -1.34 1.12 7.38
N VAL A 392 -1.45 1.35 6.08
CA VAL A 392 -1.64 2.66 5.48
C VAL A 392 -2.85 2.60 4.56
N LEU A 393 -3.61 3.67 4.52
CA LEU A 393 -4.71 3.86 3.59
C LEU A 393 -4.36 4.96 2.59
N GLN A 394 -4.46 4.65 1.31
CA GLN A 394 -4.54 5.63 0.25
C GLN A 394 -5.98 6.03 0.01
N TYR A 395 -6.18 7.27 -0.42
CA TYR A 395 -7.47 7.82 -0.83
C TYR A 395 -7.23 8.96 -1.81
N PHE A 396 -8.29 9.54 -2.36
CA PHE A 396 -8.15 10.80 -3.08
C PHE A 396 -8.93 11.93 -2.42
N ARG A 397 -8.39 13.14 -2.56
CA ARG A 397 -8.97 14.37 -2.06
C ARG A 397 -9.25 15.29 -3.24
N THR A 398 -10.50 15.72 -3.38
CA THR A 398 -10.88 16.73 -4.38
C THR A 398 -10.90 18.12 -3.74
N THR A 399 -10.26 19.11 -4.34
CA THR A 399 -10.34 20.49 -3.83
C THR A 399 -11.64 21.21 -4.23
N PRO A 400 -12.13 22.16 -3.41
CA PRO A 400 -13.31 22.96 -3.74
C PRO A 400 -13.16 23.81 -5.01
N GLY A 401 -14.30 24.29 -5.52
CA GLY A 401 -14.34 25.29 -6.59
C GLY A 401 -14.39 24.72 -8.02
N ARG A 402 -14.52 25.63 -8.99
CA ARG A 402 -14.63 25.30 -10.43
C ARG A 402 -13.34 24.73 -11.02
N GLU A 403 -12.20 25.12 -10.46
CA GLU A 403 -10.87 24.63 -10.85
C GLU A 403 -10.39 23.46 -9.99
N GLY A 404 -11.25 22.96 -9.09
CA GLY A 404 -10.93 21.89 -8.16
C GLY A 404 -10.36 20.65 -8.86
N SER A 405 -9.33 20.06 -8.25
CA SER A 405 -8.60 18.90 -8.76
C SER A 405 -8.50 17.80 -7.72
N SER A 406 -8.43 16.56 -8.20
CA SER A 406 -8.22 15.39 -7.36
C SER A 406 -6.74 15.15 -7.15
N GLN A 407 -6.34 14.80 -5.94
CA GLN A 407 -4.98 14.43 -5.59
C GLN A 407 -5.01 13.11 -4.81
N VAL A 408 -3.98 12.28 -4.97
CA VAL A 408 -3.82 11.06 -4.19
C VAL A 408 -3.14 11.41 -2.86
N TRP A 409 -3.70 10.91 -1.77
CA TRP A 409 -3.21 11.08 -0.41
C TRP A 409 -3.09 9.73 0.27
N GLN A 410 -2.35 9.70 1.37
CA GLN A 410 -2.29 8.55 2.26
C GLN A 410 -2.22 8.98 3.71
N VAL A 411 -2.70 8.11 4.59
CA VAL A 411 -2.69 8.27 6.04
C VAL A 411 -2.47 6.92 6.69
N ASP A 412 -1.76 6.89 7.82
CA ASP A 412 -1.60 5.70 8.63
C ASP A 412 -2.82 5.48 9.55
N LEU A 413 -2.84 4.36 10.28
CA LEU A 413 -3.95 4.00 11.16
C LEU A 413 -4.09 4.90 12.41
N THR A 414 -3.09 5.73 12.73
CA THR A 414 -3.19 6.74 13.79
C THR A 414 -3.94 7.99 13.33
N GLY A 415 -4.01 8.24 12.02
CA GLY A 415 -4.54 9.48 11.46
C GLY A 415 -3.56 10.66 11.46
N VAL A 416 -2.29 10.44 11.88
CA VAL A 416 -1.30 11.52 12.08
C VAL A 416 -0.34 11.65 10.90
N ASN A 417 0.13 10.54 10.32
CA ASN A 417 1.07 10.54 9.19
C ASN A 417 0.33 10.71 7.85
N GLU A 418 -0.42 11.81 7.75
CA GLU A 418 -1.15 12.18 6.54
C GLU A 418 -0.24 12.93 5.56
N ARG A 419 -0.14 12.45 4.31
CA ARG A 419 0.57 13.18 3.25
C ARG A 419 0.02 12.94 1.86
N ARG A 420 0.26 13.93 0.99
CA ARG A 420 0.01 13.82 -0.44
C ARG A 420 1.07 12.93 -1.12
N ILE A 421 0.64 12.09 -2.06
CA ILE A 421 1.53 11.34 -2.94
C ILE A 421 1.83 12.21 -4.18
N PRO A 422 3.10 12.42 -4.56
CA PRO A 422 3.43 13.12 -5.78
C PRO A 422 2.91 12.37 -7.01
N THR A 423 2.05 13.00 -7.79
CA THR A 423 1.54 12.49 -9.06
C THR A 423 1.88 13.47 -10.18
N PRO A 424 2.25 13.00 -11.39
CA PRO A 424 2.55 13.90 -12.52
C PRO A 424 1.35 14.75 -12.98
N LEU A 425 0.14 14.25 -12.74
CA LEU A 425 -1.13 14.92 -13.04
C LEU A 425 -2.04 14.87 -11.81
N SER A 426 -3.23 15.48 -11.89
CA SER A 426 -4.29 15.20 -10.93
C SER A 426 -4.61 13.70 -10.89
N GLY A 427 -5.06 13.19 -9.76
CA GLY A 427 -5.25 11.76 -9.55
C GLY A 427 -6.43 11.46 -8.65
N SER A 428 -7.24 10.48 -9.04
CA SER A 428 -8.34 9.93 -8.27
C SER A 428 -8.28 8.41 -8.26
N ASP A 429 -9.20 7.79 -7.52
CA ASP A 429 -9.42 6.35 -7.50
C ASP A 429 -8.16 5.49 -7.30
N PRO A 430 -7.33 5.73 -6.26
CA PRO A 430 -6.17 4.89 -6.02
C PRO A 430 -6.59 3.44 -5.71
N ALA A 431 -5.71 2.53 -6.09
CA ALA A 431 -5.78 1.11 -5.79
C ALA A 431 -4.37 0.61 -5.54
N TRP A 432 -4.06 0.40 -4.27
CA TRP A 432 -2.80 -0.16 -3.86
C TRP A 432 -2.74 -1.64 -4.25
N GLY A 433 -1.66 -2.04 -4.92
CA GLY A 433 -1.45 -3.43 -5.28
C GLY A 433 -0.83 -4.26 -4.15
N PRO A 434 -0.77 -5.60 -4.32
CA PRO A 434 0.04 -6.46 -3.47
C PRO A 434 1.53 -6.11 -3.51
N LEU A 435 2.36 -6.78 -2.70
CA LEU A 435 3.80 -6.74 -2.89
C LEU A 435 4.19 -7.35 -4.25
N LEU A 436 5.24 -6.82 -4.88
CA LEU A 436 5.73 -7.33 -6.15
C LEU A 436 6.35 -8.74 -5.96
N PRO A 437 5.95 -9.76 -6.77
CA PRO A 437 6.44 -11.13 -6.67
C PRO A 437 7.95 -11.30 -6.83
#